data_AF-A0A496VQB7-F1
#
_entry.id   AF-A0A496VQB7-F1
#
_cell.length_a   1.000
_cell.length_b   1.000
_cell.length_c   1.000
_cell.angle_alpha   90.00
_cell.angle_beta   90.00
_cell.angle_gamma   90.00
#
_symmetry.space_group_name_H-M   'P 1'
#
loop_
_entity.id
_entity.type
_entity.pdbx_description
1 polymer ?
#
loop_
_entity_poly.entity_id
_entity_poly.type
_entity_poly.pdbx_seq_one_letter_code
_entity_poly.pdbx_strand_id
1 'polypeptide(L)' 'MGADGILLLKVPFTPNEANLDVKVTIQPITSQPKTPEELGYPPRFFEEVAGGWVGEPLVREQPTEFQQ' A
#
# COMPACT_ATOMS: atom_id res chain seq x y z
N MET A 1 12.94 -2.12 -5.59
CA MET A 1 14.13 -2.93 -5.91
C MET A 1 13.83 -3.73 -7.15
N GLY A 2 14.78 -3.88 -8.06
CA GLY A 2 14.64 -4.79 -9.19
C GLY A 2 14.59 -6.24 -8.73
N ALA A 3 14.23 -7.15 -9.64
CA ALA A 3 14.23 -8.59 -9.38
C ALA A 3 15.65 -9.14 -9.05
N ASP A 4 16.68 -8.37 -9.38
CA ASP A 4 18.09 -8.56 -9.05
C ASP A 4 18.48 -8.03 -7.65
N GLY A 5 17.54 -7.45 -6.91
CA GLY A 5 17.80 -6.83 -5.61
C GLY A 5 18.45 -5.46 -5.68
N ILE A 6 18.58 -4.86 -6.86
CA ILE A 6 19.26 -3.57 -7.04
C ILE A 6 18.26 -2.41 -6.95
N LEU A 7 18.63 -1.36 -6.22
CA LEU A 7 17.92 -0.08 -6.22
C LEU A 7 18.58 0.89 -7.20
N LEU A 8 17.95 1.13 -8.34
CA LEU A 8 18.40 2.13 -9.32
C LEU A 8 17.69 3.47 -9.08
N LEU A 9 18.43 4.46 -8.58
CA LEU A 9 17.93 5.83 -8.42
C LEU A 9 18.42 6.70 -9.58
N LYS A 10 17.50 7.22 -10.40
CA LYS A 10 17.80 8.18 -11.47
C LYS A 10 17.38 9.57 -10.98
N VAL A 11 18.36 10.43 -10.73
CA VAL A 11 18.13 11.83 -10.35
C VAL A 11 18.43 12.69 -11.58
N PRO A 12 17.42 13.22 -12.29
CA PRO A 12 17.67 14.17 -13.36
C PRO A 12 18.19 15.48 -12.74
N PHE A 13 19.37 15.92 -13.15
CA PHE A 13 19.91 17.22 -12.74
C PHE A 13 20.05 18.13 -13.95
N THR A 14 19.79 19.41 -13.76
CA THR A 14 20.03 20.44 -14.76
C THR A 14 21.38 21.12 -14.51
N PRO A 15 22.13 21.60 -15.53
CA PRO A 15 23.48 22.13 -15.36
C PRO A 15 23.63 23.33 -14.41
N ASN A 16 22.51 23.98 -14.03
CA ASN A 16 22.49 25.12 -13.10
C ASN A 16 22.43 24.72 -11.62
N GLU A 17 22.35 23.43 -11.29
CA GLU A 17 22.23 22.94 -9.92
C GLU A 17 23.58 22.45 -9.37
N ALA A 18 24.59 23.32 -9.49
CA ALA A 18 25.87 23.07 -8.84
C ALA A 18 25.69 23.14 -7.31
N ASN A 19 26.11 22.06 -6.63
CA ASN A 19 26.08 21.81 -5.17
C ASN A 19 24.79 21.16 -4.63
N LEU A 20 24.53 19.91 -5.00
CA LEU A 20 23.50 19.08 -4.39
C LEU A 20 24.11 17.97 -3.52
N ASP A 21 23.71 17.88 -2.25
CA ASP A 21 24.02 16.75 -1.37
C ASP A 21 22.83 15.79 -1.37
N VAL A 22 23.08 14.52 -1.74
CA VAL A 22 22.07 13.47 -1.79
C VAL A 22 22.36 12.44 -0.71
N LYS A 23 21.47 12.37 0.30
CA LYS A 23 21.52 11.35 1.35
C LYS A 23 20.42 10.30 1.14
N VAL A 24 20.82 9.06 0.89
CA VAL A 24 19.92 7.90 0.79
C VAL A 24 19.99 7.09 2.07
N THR A 25 18.84 6.88 2.71
CA THR A 25 18.73 6.03 3.91
C THR A 25 17.80 4.86 3.62
N ILE A 26 18.31 3.64 3.71
CA ILE A 26 17.53 2.41 3.59
C ILE A 26 17.38 1.83 4.99
N GLN A 27 16.14 1.65 5.46
CA GLN A 27 15.87 1.03 6.75
C GLN A 27 15.04 -0.24 6.53
N PRO A 28 15.39 -1.34 7.21
CA PRO A 28 14.53 -2.51 7.21
C PRO A 28 13.19 -2.12 7.83
N ILE A 29 12.10 -2.47 7.14
CA ILE A 29 10.77 -2.35 7.73
C ILE A 29 10.67 -3.43 8.80
N THR A 30 10.77 -3.03 10.06
CA THR A 30 10.54 -3.91 11.22
C THR A 30 9.06 -4.06 11.56
N SER A 31 8.16 -3.62 10.68
CA SER A 31 6.73 -3.91 10.85
C SER A 31 6.54 -5.41 10.75
N GLN A 32 6.52 -6.05 11.91
CA GLN A 32 5.93 -7.36 12.06
C GLN A 32 4.49 -7.25 11.56
N PRO A 33 4.04 -8.18 10.72
CA PRO A 33 2.65 -8.19 10.31
C PRO A 33 1.80 -8.31 11.58
N LYS A 34 0.92 -7.33 11.79
CA LYS A 34 -0.02 -7.35 12.90
C LYS A 34 -1.05 -8.44 12.67
N THR A 35 -1.44 -9.15 13.71
CA THR A 35 -2.59 -10.05 13.63
C THR A 35 -3.88 -9.25 13.40
N PRO A 36 -4.93 -9.85 12.86
CA PRO A 36 -6.26 -9.24 12.77
C PRO A 36 -6.73 -8.64 14.11
N GLU A 37 -6.50 -9.34 15.22
CA GLU A 37 -6.90 -8.88 16.55
C GLU A 37 -6.13 -7.62 16.98
N GLU A 38 -4.84 -7.53 16.65
CA GLU A 38 -4.02 -6.33 16.88
C GLU A 38 -4.45 -5.13 16.00
N LEU A 39 -5.23 -5.39 14.95
CA LEU A 39 -5.86 -4.39 14.09
C LEU A 39 -7.30 -4.06 14.53
N GLY A 40 -7.79 -4.68 15.61
CA GLY A 40 -9.12 -4.44 16.17
C GLY A 40 -10.23 -5.32 15.60
N TYR A 41 -9.90 -6.34 14.80
CA TYR A 41 -10.89 -7.32 14.34
C TYR A 41 -11.25 -8.28 15.49
N PRO A 42 -12.53 -8.69 15.60
CA PRO A 42 -12.90 -9.78 16.49
C PRO A 42 -12.16 -11.09 16.15
N PRO A 43 -11.97 -11.99 17.13
CA PRO A 43 -11.40 -13.31 16.86
C PRO A 43 -12.18 -14.05 15.75
N ARG A 44 -11.46 -14.70 14.84
CA ARG A 44 -12.00 -15.45 13.70
C ARG A 44 -12.87 -14.64 12.71
N PHE A 45 -12.77 -13.31 12.72
CA PHE A 45 -13.62 -12.45 11.88
C PHE A 45 -13.57 -12.84 10.39
N PHE A 46 -12.39 -13.11 9.84
CA PHE A 46 -12.26 -13.42 8.42
C PHE A 46 -12.78 -14.81 8.07
N GLU A 47 -12.68 -15.79 8.97
CA GLU A 47 -13.21 -17.13 8.80
C GLU A 47 -14.74 -17.17 8.84
N GLU A 48 -15.37 -16.23 9.54
CA GLU A 48 -16.84 -16.16 9.68
C GLU A 48 -17.48 -15.22 8.65
N VAL A 49 -16.78 -14.15 8.26
CA VAL A 49 -17.32 -13.12 7.36
C VAL A 49 -16.98 -13.39 5.90
N ALA A 50 -15.81 -13.97 5.60
CA ALA A 50 -15.45 -14.27 4.21
C ALA A 50 -16.38 -15.35 3.64
N GLY A 51 -17.14 -14.99 2.61
CA GLY A 51 -18.15 -15.89 2.02
C GLY A 51 -19.46 -15.96 2.80
N GLY A 52 -19.64 -15.17 3.86
CA GLY A 52 -20.88 -15.11 4.64
C GLY A 52 -22.03 -14.36 3.96
N TRP A 53 -21.81 -13.79 2.77
CA TRP A 53 -22.88 -13.16 2.00
C TRP A 53 -23.78 -14.22 1.36
N VAL A 54 -25.00 -14.36 1.87
CA VAL A 54 -26.03 -15.30 1.39
C VAL A 54 -27.17 -14.56 0.65
N GLY A 55 -27.07 -13.23 0.50
CA GLY A 55 -28.08 -12.40 -0.17
C GLY A 55 -27.96 -12.38 -1.70
N GLU A 56 -28.73 -11.50 -2.35
CA GLU A 56 -28.59 -11.24 -3.78
C GLU A 56 -27.18 -10.76 -4.14
N PRO A 57 -26.65 -11.06 -5.34
CA PRO A 57 -25.33 -10.59 -5.76
C PRO A 57 -25.19 -9.07 -5.58
N LEU A 58 -24.09 -8.64 -4.96
CA LEU A 58 -23.80 -7.22 -4.81
C LEU A 58 -23.64 -6.58 -6.20
N VAL A 59 -24.62 -5.78 -6.61
CA VAL A 59 -24.56 -5.00 -7.85
C VAL A 59 -23.89 -3.67 -7.53
N ARG A 60 -22.78 -3.39 -8.20
CA ARG A 60 -22.16 -2.06 -8.12
C ARG A 60 -23.03 -1.09 -8.90
N GLU A 61 -23.57 -0.08 -8.22
CA GLU A 61 -24.29 1.01 -8.89
C GLU A 61 -23.36 1.73 -9.88
N GLN A 62 -23.95 2.31 -10.93
CA GLN A 62 -23.18 3.12 -11.87
C GLN A 62 -22.55 4.29 -11.09
N PRO A 63 -21.24 4.56 -11.27
CA PRO A 63 -20.62 5.74 -10.68
C PRO A 63 -21.41 6.98 -11.08
N THR A 64 -21.94 7.71 -10.10
CA THR A 64 -22.55 9.01 -10.35
C THR A 64 -21.44 10.03 -10.63
N GLU A 65 -21.77 11.07 -11.40
CA GLU A 65 -20.84 12.18 -11.58
C GLU A 65 -20.52 12.82 -10.22
N PHE A 66 -19.25 13.12 -9.98
CA PHE A 66 -18.82 13.89 -8.82
C PHE A 66 -19.49 15.27 -8.87
N GLN A 67 -20.29 15.61 -7.86
CA GLN A 67 -20.78 16.98 -7.71
C GLN A 67 -19.67 17.84 -7.09
N GLN A 68 -19.18 18.82 -7.86
CA GLN A 68 -18.21 19.83 -7.41
C GLN A 68 -18.86 20.93 -6.59
#